data_AF-A0A8X8BDG0-F1
#
_entry.id   AF-A0A8X8BDG0-F1
#
_cell.length_a   1.000
_cell.length_b   1.000
_cell.length_c   1.000
_cell.angle_alpha   90.00
_cell.angle_beta   90.00
_cell.angle_gamma   90.00
#
_symmetry.space_group_name_H-M   'P 1'
#
loop_
_entity.id
_entity.type
_entity.pdbx_description
1 polymer ?
#
loop_
_entity_poly.entity_id
_entity_poly.type
_entity_poly.pdbx_seq_one_letter_code
_entity_poly.pdbx_strand_id
1 'polypeptide(L)'
;MSSTREENVYLAKRASWRIISSIEQKEESRGNEDHVSIIKDYRGKIETELSKICDGILNLLDSHLVPAASLAESKVFYLKMKGDYHRYLAEFKTGAERKDAAENTLVAYKSAQVKVF
;
A
#
# COMPACT_ATOMS: atom_id res chain seq x y z
N MET A 1 5.14 17.67 -8.23
CA MET A 1 6.48 17.36 -7.64
C MET A 1 6.38 16.61 -6.30
N SER A 2 5.22 16.53 -5.62
CA SER A 2 5.02 15.71 -4.41
C SER A 2 4.87 14.21 -4.71
N SER A 3 4.06 13.86 -5.72
CA SER A 3 3.74 12.46 -6.08
C SER A 3 4.96 11.57 -6.35
N THR A 4 6.02 12.08 -7.00
CA THR A 4 7.22 11.27 -7.30
C THR A 4 8.06 10.99 -6.07
N ARG A 5 8.06 11.89 -5.08
CA ARG A 5 8.84 11.72 -3.85
C ARG A 5 8.22 10.64 -2.96
N GLU A 6 6.91 10.69 -2.75
CA GLU A 6 6.17 9.72 -1.94
C GLU A 6 6.20 8.33 -2.57
N GLU A 7 6.04 8.27 -3.90
CA GLU A 7 6.15 7.04 -4.67
C GLU A 7 7.56 6.43 -4.57
N ASN A 8 8.62 7.22 -4.73
CA ASN A 8 10.00 6.75 -4.59
C ASN A 8 10.29 6.23 -3.17
N VAL A 9 9.79 6.91 -2.14
CA VAL A 9 9.94 6.47 -0.74
C VAL A 9 9.21 5.14 -0.52
N TYR A 10 7.99 5.00 -1.04
CA TYR A 10 7.22 3.76 -0.97
C TYR A 10 7.96 2.62 -1.69
N LEU A 11 8.42 2.83 -2.93
CA LEU A 11 9.12 1.82 -3.73
C LEU A 11 10.40 1.32 -3.05
N ALA A 12 11.20 2.22 -2.48
CA ALA A 12 12.41 1.86 -1.74
C ALA A 12 12.07 0.96 -0.53
N LYS A 13 11.07 1.34 0.27
CA LYS A 13 10.64 0.54 1.44
C LYS A 13 10.02 -0.80 1.03
N ARG A 14 9.26 -0.84 -0.06
CA ARG A 14 8.69 -2.09 -0.61
C ARG A 14 9.78 -3.05 -1.08
N ALA A 15 10.86 -2.54 -1.69
CA ALA A 15 12.01 -3.35 -2.05
C ALA A 15 12.69 -3.95 -0.80
N SER A 16 12.91 -3.14 0.24
CA SER A 16 13.43 -3.62 1.52
C SER A 16 12.52 -4.68 2.15
N TRP A 17 11.21 -4.45 2.17
CA TRP A 17 10.23 -5.40 2.70
C TRP A 17 10.29 -6.77 1.99
N ARG A 18 10.43 -6.77 0.65
CA ARG A 18 10.56 -8.01 -0.13
C ARG A 18 11.82 -8.79 0.22
N ILE A 19 12.95 -8.09 0.34
CA ILE A 19 14.22 -8.72 0.69
C ILE A 19 14.12 -9.35 2.08
N ILE A 20 13.60 -8.61 3.06
CA ILE A 20 13.44 -9.09 4.44
C ILE A 20 12.48 -10.29 4.50
N SER A 21 11.34 -10.22 3.80
CA SER A 21 10.37 -11.34 3.74
C SER A 21 10.99 -12.60 3.11
N SER A 22 11.86 -12.44 2.11
CA SER A 22 12.59 -13.57 1.51
C SER A 22 13.63 -14.17 2.46
N ILE A 23 14.31 -13.34 3.25
CA ILE A 23 15.27 -13.79 4.27
C ILE A 23 14.52 -14.54 5.38
N GLU A 24 13.38 -14.04 5.82
CA GLU A 24 12.51 -14.70 6.81
C GLU A 24 12.14 -16.11 6.37
N GLN A 25 11.57 -16.27 5.16
CA GLN A 25 11.19 -17.58 4.62
C GLN A 25 12.38 -18.55 4.55
N LYS A 26 13.57 -18.04 4.21
CA LYS A 26 14.79 -18.84 4.16
C LYS A 26 15.23 -19.30 5.55
N GLU A 27 15.19 -18.44 6.56
CA GLU A 27 15.54 -18.81 7.94
C GLU A 27 14.48 -19.72 8.57
N GLU A 28 13.19 -19.53 8.25
CA GLU A 28 12.11 -20.45 8.63
C GLU A 28 12.36 -21.85 8.09
N SER A 29 12.77 -21.98 6.82
CA SER A 29 13.10 -23.28 6.22
C SER A 29 14.30 -23.99 6.87
N ARG A 30 15.13 -23.25 7.62
CA ARG A 30 16.30 -23.77 8.33
C ARG A 30 16.00 -24.11 9.79
N GLY A 31 14.80 -23.81 10.29
CA GLY A 31 14.41 -24.06 11.68
C GLY A 31 15.09 -23.12 12.69
N ASN A 32 15.55 -21.95 12.26
CA ASN A 32 16.28 -21.02 13.12
C ASN A 32 15.34 -20.02 13.81
N GLU A 33 14.61 -20.49 14.81
CA GLU A 33 13.49 -19.76 15.45
C GLU A 33 13.89 -18.40 16.04
N ASP A 34 15.07 -18.30 16.67
CA ASP A 34 15.57 -17.04 17.25
C ASP A 34 15.79 -15.97 16.17
N HIS A 35 16.41 -16.36 15.04
CA HIS A 35 16.61 -15.43 13.91
C HIS A 35 15.27 -15.05 13.27
N VAL A 36 14.36 -16.01 13.11
CA VAL A 36 13.02 -15.77 12.55
C VAL A 36 12.27 -14.74 13.38
N SER A 37 12.33 -14.81 14.71
CA SER A 37 11.69 -13.82 15.58
C SER A 37 12.23 -12.41 15.35
N ILE A 38 13.56 -12.24 15.30
CA ILE A 38 14.20 -10.94 15.08
C ILE A 38 13.84 -10.38 13.69
N ILE A 39 13.82 -11.24 12.67
CA ILE A 39 13.49 -10.86 11.29
C ILE A 39 12.01 -10.43 11.20
N LYS A 40 11.09 -11.15 11.85
CA LYS A 40 9.66 -10.80 11.92
C LYS A 40 9.44 -9.43 12.55
N ASP A 41 10.12 -9.13 13.65
CA ASP A 41 10.04 -7.81 14.30
C ASP A 41 10.52 -6.69 13.39
N TYR A 42 11.62 -6.91 12.66
CA TYR A 42 12.13 -5.93 11.70
C TYR A 42 11.18 -5.76 10.50
N ARG A 43 10.62 -6.86 9.97
CA ARG A 43 9.60 -6.80 8.91
C ARG A 43 8.39 -5.99 9.35
N GLY A 44 7.90 -6.21 10.58
CA GLY A 44 6.76 -5.48 11.15
C GLY A 44 7.00 -3.97 11.26
N LYS A 45 8.24 -3.54 11.56
CA LYS A 45 8.62 -2.11 11.52
C LYS A 45 8.49 -1.53 10.11
N ILE A 46 8.97 -2.25 9.09
CA ILE A 46 8.85 -1.81 7.69
C ILE A 46 7.38 -1.74 7.27
N GLU A 47 6.58 -2.74 7.62
CA GLU A 47 5.13 -2.78 7.32
C GLU A 47 4.37 -1.62 7.98
N THR A 48 4.77 -1.23 9.20
CA THR A 48 4.22 -0.05 9.89
C THR A 48 4.52 1.23 9.12
N GLU A 49 5.76 1.39 8.62
CA GLU A 49 6.14 2.56 7.84
C GLU A 49 5.44 2.60 6.47
N LEU A 50 5.31 1.46 5.80
CA LEU A 50 4.55 1.32 4.56
C LEU A 50 3.08 1.70 4.77
N SER A 51 2.47 1.21 5.85
CA SER A 51 1.09 1.55 6.21
C SER A 51 0.91 3.05 6.40
N LYS A 52 1.80 3.70 7.17
CA LYS A 52 1.76 5.15 7.39
C LYS A 52 1.85 5.96 6.09
N ILE A 53 2.68 5.53 5.14
CA ILE A 53 2.79 6.21 3.84
C ILE A 53 1.48 6.04 3.05
N CYS A 54 0.97 4.81 2.94
CA CYS A 54 -0.29 4.53 2.27
C CYS A 54 -1.44 5.33 2.88
N ASP A 55 -1.60 5.30 4.20
CA ASP A 55 -2.66 5.99 4.93
C ASP A 55 -2.55 7.52 4.75
N GLY A 56 -1.33 8.07 4.75
CA GLY A 56 -1.09 9.49 4.48
C GLY A 56 -1.59 9.92 3.09
N ILE A 57 -1.30 9.13 2.06
CA ILE A 57 -1.75 9.42 0.69
C ILE A 57 -3.25 9.19 0.53
N LEU A 58 -3.80 8.13 1.11
CA LEU A 58 -5.24 7.86 1.10
C LEU A 58 -6.02 9.01 1.75
N ASN A 59 -5.55 9.51 2.89
CA ASN A 59 -6.16 10.65 3.57
C ASN A 59 -6.09 11.93 2.73
N LEU A 60 -4.96 12.19 2.07
CA LEU A 60 -4.80 13.33 1.16
C LEU A 60 -5.75 13.23 -0.04
N LEU A 61 -5.90 12.03 -0.61
CA LEU A 61 -6.82 11.78 -1.72
C LEU A 61 -8.27 12.03 -1.32
N ASP A 62 -8.71 11.47 -0.18
CA ASP A 62 -10.09 11.56 0.27
C ASP A 62 -10.48 12.94 0.79
N SER A 63 -9.57 13.62 1.48
CA SER A 63 -9.87 14.90 2.13
C SER A 63 -9.72 16.10 1.19
N HIS A 64 -8.85 16.00 0.18
CA HIS A 64 -8.47 17.14 -0.64
C HIS A 64 -8.56 16.89 -2.14
N LEU A 65 -7.86 15.87 -2.66
CA LEU A 65 -7.66 15.74 -4.11
C LEU A 65 -8.91 15.27 -4.87
N VAL A 66 -9.62 14.26 -4.35
CA VAL A 66 -10.85 13.75 -4.96
C VAL A 66 -12.00 14.76 -4.87
N PRO A 67 -12.22 15.47 -3.74
CA PRO A 67 -13.21 16.53 -3.65
C PRO A 67 -12.91 17.74 -4.55
N ALA A 68 -11.63 18.14 -4.67
CA ALA A 68 -11.24 19.30 -5.47
C ALA A 68 -11.23 19.03 -6.99
N ALA A 69 -11.28 17.77 -7.42
CA ALA A 69 -11.28 17.40 -8.84
C ALA A 69 -12.61 17.74 -9.52
N SER A 70 -12.62 18.84 -10.29
CA SER A 70 -13.74 19.28 -11.11
C SER A 70 -13.81 18.56 -12.47
N LEU A 71 -12.65 18.22 -13.04
CA LEU A 71 -12.54 17.51 -14.31
C LEU A 71 -12.70 16.00 -14.11
N ALA A 72 -13.45 15.35 -14.99
CA ALA A 72 -13.67 13.90 -14.96
C ALA A 72 -12.34 13.13 -15.02
N GLU A 73 -11.43 13.54 -15.90
CA GLU A 73 -10.12 12.92 -16.06
C GLU A 73 -9.28 12.97 -14.78
N SER A 74 -9.19 14.13 -14.13
CA SER A 74 -8.46 14.28 -12.86
C SER A 74 -9.08 13.44 -11.75
N LYS A 75 -10.42 13.35 -11.71
CA LYS A 75 -11.13 12.53 -10.73
C LYS A 75 -10.86 11.03 -10.93
N VAL A 76 -10.85 10.58 -12.19
CA VAL A 76 -10.49 9.20 -12.54
C VAL A 76 -9.03 8.91 -12.16
N PHE A 77 -8.11 9.85 -12.42
CA PHE A 77 -6.71 9.73 -12.03
C PHE A 77 -6.54 9.54 -10.52
N TYR A 78 -7.16 10.38 -9.69
CA TYR A 78 -7.07 10.26 -8.23
C TYR A 78 -7.75 9.00 -7.69
N LEU A 79 -8.87 8.55 -8.29
CA LEU A 79 -9.52 7.29 -7.89
C LEU A 79 -8.67 6.06 -8.25
N LYS A 80 -7.97 6.07 -9.40
CA LYS A 80 -6.99 5.03 -9.74
C LYS A 80 -5.84 5.02 -8.73
N MET A 81 -5.29 6.18 -8.39
CA MET A 81 -4.26 6.32 -7.38
C MET A 81 -4.71 5.78 -6.01
N LYS A 82 -5.96 6.07 -5.60
CA LYS A 82 -6.56 5.49 -4.38
C LYS A 82 -6.57 3.96 -4.44
N GLY A 83 -6.98 3.40 -5.57
CA GLY A 83 -6.94 1.95 -5.81
C GLY A 83 -5.53 1.37 -5.68
N ASP A 84 -4.52 2.04 -6.23
CA ASP A 84 -3.12 1.60 -6.12
C ASP A 84 -2.63 1.56 -4.67
N TYR A 85 -2.93 2.56 -3.85
CA TYR A 85 -2.49 2.58 -2.45
C TYR A 85 -3.24 1.58 -1.56
N HIS A 86 -4.52 1.29 -1.83
CA HIS A 86 -5.19 0.16 -1.19
C HIS A 86 -4.63 -1.20 -1.65
N ARG A 87 -4.30 -1.33 -2.94
CA ARG A 87 -3.66 -2.53 -3.48
C ARG A 87 -2.31 -2.78 -2.82
N TYR A 88 -1.54 -1.72 -2.59
CA TYR A 88 -0.27 -1.75 -1.87
C TYR A 88 -0.42 -2.22 -0.41
N LEU A 89 -1.43 -1.73 0.32
CA LEU A 89 -1.74 -2.24 1.66
C LEU A 89 -2.05 -3.75 1.62
N ALA A 90 -2.80 -4.21 0.62
CA ALA A 90 -3.15 -5.63 0.49
C ALA A 90 -1.97 -6.56 0.16
N GLU A 91 -0.80 -6.03 -0.23
CA GLU A 91 0.40 -6.84 -0.50
C GLU A 91 1.01 -7.44 0.77
N PHE A 92 0.92 -6.74 1.90
CA PHE A 92 1.59 -7.11 3.15
C PHE A 92 0.66 -7.24 4.36
N LYS A 93 -0.54 -6.65 4.32
CA LYS A 93 -1.56 -6.87 5.35
C LYS A 93 -2.04 -8.33 5.35
N THR A 94 -2.56 -8.78 6.48
CA THR A 94 -3.08 -10.14 6.66
C THR A 94 -4.49 -10.12 7.25
N GLY A 95 -5.17 -11.28 7.26
CA GLY A 95 -6.50 -11.43 7.87
C GLY A 95 -7.55 -10.44 7.34
N ALA A 96 -8.29 -9.82 8.25
CA ALA A 96 -9.35 -8.87 7.93
C ALA A 96 -8.82 -7.61 7.22
N GLU A 97 -7.67 -7.07 7.66
CA GLU A 97 -7.10 -5.87 7.05
C GLU A 97 -6.76 -6.07 5.57
N ARG A 98 -6.29 -7.27 5.20
CA ARG A 98 -6.04 -7.62 3.78
C ARG A 98 -7.32 -7.65 2.97
N LYS A 99 -8.39 -8.21 3.53
CA LYS A 99 -9.70 -8.30 2.89
C LYS A 99 -10.26 -6.90 2.65
N ASP A 100 -10.23 -6.05 3.67
CA ASP A 100 -10.71 -4.68 3.59
C ASP A 100 -9.90 -3.87 2.56
N ALA A 101 -8.58 -4.03 2.53
CA ALA A 101 -7.73 -3.38 1.53
C ALA A 101 -8.05 -3.86 0.10
N ALA A 102 -8.31 -5.15 -0.10
CA ALA A 102 -8.69 -5.71 -1.39
C ALA A 102 -10.07 -5.22 -1.86
N GLU A 103 -11.05 -5.14 -0.94
CA GLU A 103 -12.38 -4.60 -1.23
C GLU A 103 -12.31 -3.11 -1.61
N ASN A 104 -11.57 -2.31 -0.84
CA ASN A 104 -11.37 -0.90 -1.14
C ASN A 104 -10.63 -0.67 -2.47
N THR A 105 -9.69 -1.54 -2.81
CA THR A 105 -9.03 -1.54 -4.14
C THR A 105 -10.07 -1.69 -5.25
N LEU A 106 -10.95 -2.69 -5.12
CA LEU A 106 -12.00 -2.96 -6.11
C LEU A 106 -12.98 -1.79 -6.23
N VAL A 107 -13.43 -1.25 -5.10
CA VAL A 107 -14.34 -0.10 -5.06
C VAL A 107 -13.73 1.12 -5.73
N ALA A 108 -12.47 1.43 -5.46
CA ALA A 108 -11.78 2.58 -6.05
C ALA A 108 -11.65 2.45 -7.57
N TYR A 109 -11.20 1.29 -8.08
CA TYR A 109 -11.09 1.08 -9.53
C TYR A 109 -12.44 1.04 -10.24
N LYS A 110 -13.48 0.45 -9.63
CA LYS A 110 -14.85 0.51 -10.18
C LYS A 110 -15.33 1.95 -10.26
N SER A 111 -15.12 2.74 -9.20
CA SER A 111 -15.49 4.16 -9.17
C SER A 111 -14.75 4.99 -10.23
N ALA A 112 -13.53 4.58 -10.58
CA ALA A 112 -12.75 5.19 -11.66
C ALA A 112 -13.27 4.81 -13.06
N GLN A 113 -13.89 3.64 -13.23
CA GLN A 113 -14.45 3.18 -14.52
C GLN A 113 -15.85 3.75 -14.80
N VAL A 114 -16.69 3.89 -13.78
CA VAL A 114 -18.09 4.30 -13.93
C VAL A 114 -18.26 5.76 -14.38
N LYS A 115 -17.24 6.61 -14.21
CA LYS A 115 -17.32 8.06 -14.51
C LYS A 115 -16.92 8.47 -15.93
N VAL A 116 -16.86 7.51 -16.86
CA VAL A 116 -16.50 7.76 -18.28
C VAL A 116 -17.75 7.86 -19.18
N PHE A 117 -18.95 8.02 -18.60
CA PHE A 117 -20.20 8.24 -19.34
C PHE A 117 -20.85 9.57 -18.95
#